data_AF-A0A1F8UKB2-F1
#
_entry.id   AF-A0A1F8UKB2-F1
#
_cell.length_a   1.000
_cell.length_b   1.000
_cell.length_c   1.000
_cell.angle_alpha   90.00
_cell.angle_beta   90.00
_cell.angle_gamma   90.00
#
_symmetry.space_group_name_H-M   'P 1'
#
loop_
_entity.id
_entity.type
_entity.pdbx_description
1 polymer ?
#
loop_
_entity_poly.entity_id
_entity_poly.type
_entity_poly.pdbx_seq_one_letter_code
_entity_poly.pdbx_strand_id
1 'polypeptide(L)'
;MILSINAEVNIFLLAICVGFGLAAIYDLLRILRRVYKHKNLIVNIEDFIYWMFTVCILFEFLRYKNFGELRGFILIGCIIGATIYFSVLSKYIISVGVTVFLYINSIIKKIFKKFSLLLEKIKVLYNKRI
;
A
#
# COMPACT_ATOMS: atom_id res chain seq x y z
N MET A 1 -12.62 -27.68 -16.18
CA MET A 1 -14.09 -27.67 -16.43
C MET A 1 -14.38 -26.60 -17.49
N ILE A 2 -15.22 -26.85 -18.49
CA ILE A 2 -15.57 -25.82 -19.48
C ILE A 2 -16.60 -24.88 -18.83
N LEU A 3 -16.22 -23.63 -18.63
CA LEU A 3 -17.11 -22.59 -18.11
C LEU A 3 -17.94 -22.01 -19.26
N SER A 4 -19.11 -21.46 -18.92
CA SER A 4 -19.90 -20.70 -19.89
C SER A 4 -19.20 -19.37 -20.21
N ILE A 5 -19.41 -18.85 -21.43
CA ILE A 5 -18.81 -17.58 -21.86
C ILE A 5 -19.13 -16.44 -20.87
N ASN A 6 -20.35 -16.43 -20.33
CA ASN A 6 -20.79 -15.43 -19.35
C ASN A 6 -20.01 -15.55 -18.03
N ALA A 7 -19.70 -16.77 -17.58
CA ALA A 7 -18.90 -16.98 -16.40
C ALA A 7 -17.46 -16.50 -16.60
N GLU A 8 -16.86 -16.76 -17.77
CA GLU A 8 -15.50 -16.30 -18.08
C GLU A 8 -15.40 -14.78 -18.14
N VAL A 9 -16.38 -14.10 -18.74
CA VAL A 9 -16.47 -12.63 -18.74
C VAL A 9 -16.58 -12.09 -17.31
N ASN A 10 -17.42 -12.69 -16.46
CA ASN A 10 -17.54 -12.27 -15.07
C ASN A 10 -16.23 -12.45 -14.27
N ILE A 11 -15.52 -13.56 -14.49
CA ILE A 11 -14.20 -13.79 -13.86
C ILE A 11 -13.19 -12.75 -14.35
N PHE A 12 -13.20 -12.42 -15.64
CA PHE A 12 -12.33 -11.39 -16.21
C PHE A 12 -12.59 -10.00 -15.61
N LEU A 13 -13.86 -9.59 -15.49
CA LEU A 13 -14.23 -8.33 -14.84
C LEU A 13 -13.81 -8.29 -13.37
N LEU A 14 -13.98 -9.40 -12.64
CA LEU A 14 -13.48 -9.50 -11.27
C LEU A 14 -11.95 -9.42 -11.22
N ALA A 15 -11.23 -10.01 -12.16
CA ALA A 15 -9.77 -9.94 -12.23
C ALA A 15 -9.30 -8.48 -12.42
N ILE A 16 -10.03 -7.68 -13.20
CA ILE A 16 -9.80 -6.22 -13.30
C ILE A 16 -9.95 -5.57 -11.94
N CYS A 17 -11.03 -5.85 -11.20
CA CYS A 17 -11.23 -5.30 -9.85
C CYS A 17 -10.11 -5.71 -8.88
N VAL A 18 -9.64 -6.96 -8.94
CA VAL A 18 -8.53 -7.45 -8.12
C VAL A 18 -7.24 -6.71 -8.45
N GLY A 19 -6.90 -6.56 -9.73
CA GLY A 19 -5.72 -5.80 -10.15
C GLY A 19 -5.77 -4.34 -9.74
N PHE A 20 -6.95 -3.71 -9.85
CA PHE A 20 -7.18 -2.35 -9.38
C PHE A 20 -6.95 -2.24 -7.86
N GLY A 21 -7.48 -3.17 -7.07
CA GLY A 21 -7.29 -3.21 -5.62
C GLY A 21 -5.83 -3.44 -5.22
N LEU A 22 -5.14 -4.37 -5.90
CA LEU A 22 -3.71 -4.64 -5.66
C LEU A 22 -2.84 -3.42 -5.97
N ALA A 23 -3.15 -2.67 -7.03
CA ALA A 23 -2.48 -1.42 -7.34
C ALA A 23 -2.74 -0.33 -6.28
N ALA A 24 -3.95 -0.29 -5.72
CA ALA A 24 -4.29 0.60 -4.62
C ALA A 24 -3.51 0.29 -3.34
N ILE A 25 -3.33 -1.00 -3.02
CA ILE A 25 -2.50 -1.44 -1.91
C ILE A 25 -1.03 -1.08 -2.15
N TYR A 26 -0.53 -1.23 -3.38
CA TYR A 26 0.84 -0.84 -3.73
C TYR A 26 1.11 0.66 -3.52
N ASP A 27 0.11 1.51 -3.76
CA ASP A 27 0.25 2.94 -3.52
C ASP A 27 0.51 3.29 -2.05
N LEU A 28 0.11 2.45 -1.09
CA LEU A 28 0.47 2.64 0.32
C LEU A 28 1.99 2.57 0.52
N LEU A 29 2.66 1.60 -0.11
CA LEU A 29 4.12 1.49 -0.08
C LEU A 29 4.77 2.69 -0.77
N ARG A 30 4.22 3.12 -1.93
CA ARG A 30 4.72 4.31 -2.63
C ARG A 30 4.58 5.59 -1.80
N ILE A 31 3.48 5.76 -1.06
CA ILE A 31 3.27 6.88 -0.13
C ILE A 31 4.32 6.84 0.97
N LEU A 32 4.51 5.68 1.62
CA LEU A 32 5.53 5.53 2.67
C LEU A 32 6.93 5.86 2.16
N ARG A 33 7.26 5.48 0.90
CA ARG A 33 8.55 5.81 0.27
C ARG A 33 8.74 7.30 -0.04
N ARG A 34 7.66 8.03 -0.30
CA ARG A 34 7.73 9.49 -0.48
C ARG A 34 7.87 10.23 0.83
N VAL A 35 7.31 9.69 1.91
CA VAL A 35 7.32 10.31 3.25
C VAL A 35 8.64 10.05 3.98
N TYR A 36 9.16 8.82 3.90
CA TYR A 36 10.37 8.39 4.60
C TYR A 36 11.47 8.04 3.60
N LYS A 37 12.71 8.49 3.87
CA LYS A 37 13.87 8.08 3.08
C LYS A 37 14.24 6.64 3.43
N HIS A 38 13.93 5.71 2.54
CA HIS A 38 14.34 4.32 2.67
C HIS A 38 15.68 4.06 1.98
N LYS A 39 16.44 3.10 2.51
CA LYS A 39 17.61 2.53 1.81
C LYS A 39 17.11 1.55 0.75
N ASN A 40 17.86 1.39 -0.35
CA ASN A 40 17.49 0.49 -1.45
C ASN A 40 17.18 -0.95 -0.99
N LEU A 41 17.89 -1.47 0.01
CA LEU A 41 17.63 -2.79 0.57
C LEU A 41 16.21 -2.92 1.13
N ILE A 42 15.73 -1.89 1.84
CA ILE A 42 14.40 -1.89 2.47
C ILE A 42 13.32 -1.84 1.38
N VAL A 43 13.52 -1.03 0.34
CA VAL A 43 12.60 -0.96 -0.81
C VAL A 43 12.46 -2.32 -1.47
N ASN A 44 13.56 -3.04 -1.68
CA ASN A 44 13.53 -4.38 -2.27
C ASN A 44 12.78 -5.38 -1.38
N ILE A 45 12.95 -5.29 -0.06
CA ILE A 45 12.22 -6.14 0.90
C ILE A 45 10.72 -5.82 0.88
N GLU A 46 10.34 -4.55 0.88
CA GLU A 46 8.94 -4.12 0.75
C GLU A 46 8.29 -4.64 -0.54
N ASP A 47 9.00 -4.52 -1.67
CA ASP A 47 8.52 -5.01 -2.96
C ASP A 47 8.41 -6.53 -2.98
N PHE A 48 9.37 -7.24 -2.39
CA PHE A 48 9.30 -8.70 -2.25
C PHE A 48 8.07 -9.13 -1.44
N ILE A 49 7.82 -8.48 -0.29
CA ILE A 49 6.65 -8.74 0.55
C ILE A 49 5.35 -8.45 -0.23
N TYR A 50 5.31 -7.34 -0.98
CA TYR A 50 4.16 -7.01 -1.82
C TYR A 50 3.89 -8.06 -2.90
N TRP A 51 4.95 -8.55 -3.57
CA TRP A 51 4.81 -9.59 -4.57
C TRP A 51 4.35 -10.91 -3.98
N MET A 52 4.85 -11.31 -2.81
CA MET A 52 4.36 -12.50 -2.09
C MET A 52 2.88 -12.36 -1.72
N PHE A 53 2.49 -11.21 -1.17
CA PHE A 53 1.09 -10.91 -0.87
C PHE A 53 0.20 -10.97 -2.12
N THR A 54 0.68 -10.38 -3.22
CA THR A 54 -0.02 -10.37 -4.51
C THR A 54 -0.24 -11.78 -5.04
N VAL A 55 0.80 -12.64 -4.98
CA VAL A 55 0.68 -14.05 -5.39
C VAL A 55 -0.33 -14.79 -4.52
N CYS A 56 -0.32 -14.59 -3.20
CA CYS A 56 -1.32 -15.19 -2.30
C CYS A 56 -2.74 -14.77 -2.67
N ILE A 57 -2.98 -13.48 -2.93
CA ILE A 57 -4.30 -12.96 -3.32
C ILE A 57 -4.74 -13.54 -4.67
N LEU A 58 -3.84 -13.56 -5.67
CA LEU A 58 -4.15 -14.13 -6.98
C LEU A 58 -4.39 -15.63 -6.91
N PHE A 59 -3.65 -16.36 -6.09
CA PHE A 59 -3.84 -17.78 -5.88
C PHE A 59 -5.20 -18.07 -5.23
N GLU A 60 -5.57 -17.34 -4.18
CA GLU A 60 -6.89 -17.46 -3.55
C GLU A 60 -8.02 -17.10 -4.51
N PHE A 61 -7.84 -16.05 -5.32
CA PHE A 61 -8.77 -15.68 -6.38
C PHE A 61 -8.96 -16.83 -7.40
N LEU A 62 -7.88 -17.42 -7.88
CA LEU A 62 -7.91 -18.54 -8.83
C LEU A 62 -8.56 -19.78 -8.23
N ARG A 63 -8.22 -20.12 -6.98
CA ARG A 63 -8.80 -21.25 -6.25
C ARG A 63 -10.32 -21.10 -6.12
N TYR A 64 -10.80 -19.91 -5.77
CA TYR A 64 -12.21 -19.67 -5.52
C TYR A 64 -13.03 -19.48 -6.80
N LYS A 65 -12.47 -18.83 -7.84
CA LYS A 65 -13.22 -18.47 -9.05
C LYS A 65 -13.00 -19.37 -10.25
N ASN A 66 -11.87 -20.08 -10.30
CA ASN A 66 -11.47 -20.83 -11.49
C ASN A 66 -10.91 -22.22 -11.17
N PHE A 67 -11.30 -22.80 -10.02
CA PHE A 67 -10.83 -24.11 -9.55
C PHE A 67 -9.29 -24.26 -9.51
N GLY A 68 -8.56 -23.15 -9.37
CA GLY A 68 -7.09 -23.13 -9.40
C GLY A 68 -6.46 -23.20 -10.79
N GLU A 69 -7.25 -23.21 -11.88
CA GLU A 69 -6.71 -23.19 -13.24
C GLU A 69 -6.12 -21.80 -13.55
N LEU A 70 -4.83 -21.75 -13.89
CA LEU A 70 -4.18 -20.52 -14.35
C LEU A 70 -4.62 -20.22 -15.78
N ARG A 71 -5.34 -19.11 -15.97
CA ARG A 71 -5.77 -18.64 -17.30
C ARG A 71 -5.20 -17.27 -17.60
N GLY A 72 -4.61 -17.10 -18.78
CA GLY A 72 -3.90 -15.88 -19.17
C GLY A 72 -4.78 -14.62 -19.13
N PHE A 73 -6.07 -14.73 -19.46
CA PHE A 73 -6.99 -13.59 -19.40
C PHE A 73 -7.14 -13.03 -17.98
N ILE A 74 -6.96 -13.85 -16.93
CA ILE A 74 -7.04 -13.38 -15.53
C ILE A 74 -5.88 -12.43 -15.24
N LEU A 75 -4.66 -12.82 -15.64
CA LEU A 75 -3.47 -11.98 -15.48
C LEU A 75 -3.61 -10.68 -16.29
N ILE A 76 -4.10 -10.78 -17.54
CA ILE A 76 -4.37 -9.61 -18.39
C ILE A 76 -5.39 -8.68 -17.72
N GLY A 77 -6.48 -9.23 -17.17
CA GLY A 77 -7.48 -8.48 -16.42
C GLY A 77 -6.85 -7.72 -15.25
N CYS A 78 -6.01 -8.39 -14.45
CA CYS A 78 -5.32 -7.74 -13.34
C CYS A 78 -4.38 -6.60 -13.81
N ILE A 79 -3.63 -6.81 -14.90
CA ILE A 79 -2.76 -5.76 -15.49
C ILE A 79 -3.60 -4.57 -15.96
N ILE A 80 -4.73 -4.81 -16.62
CA ILE A 80 -5.66 -3.76 -17.05
C ILE A 80 -6.18 -2.98 -15.84
N GLY A 81 -6.66 -3.67 -14.81
CA GLY A 81 -7.17 -3.05 -13.58
C GLY A 81 -6.13 -2.19 -12.88
N ALA A 82 -4.90 -2.71 -12.74
CA ALA A 82 -3.79 -1.97 -12.17
C ALA A 82 -3.44 -0.74 -13.01
N THR A 83 -3.42 -0.87 -14.34
CA THR A 83 -3.13 0.23 -15.27
C THR A 83 -4.18 1.34 -15.16
N ILE A 84 -5.47 0.97 -15.10
CA ILE A 84 -6.57 1.91 -14.89
C ILE A 84 -6.39 2.65 -13.56
N TYR A 85 -6.11 1.94 -12.47
CA TYR A 85 -5.88 2.54 -11.16
C TYR A 85 -4.72 3.55 -11.21
N PHE A 86 -3.56 3.13 -11.73
CA PHE A 86 -2.37 3.98 -11.79
C PHE A 86 -2.56 5.21 -12.66
N SER A 87 -3.33 5.10 -13.74
CA SER A 87 -3.59 6.20 -14.67
C SER A 87 -4.59 7.21 -14.11
N VAL A 88 -5.64 6.74 -13.44
CA VAL A 88 -6.79 7.58 -13.06
C VAL A 88 -6.70 8.06 -11.61
N LEU A 89 -6.43 7.15 -10.66
CA LEU A 89 -6.65 7.42 -9.24
C LEU A 89 -5.35 7.62 -8.45
N SER A 90 -4.28 6.92 -8.82
CA SER A 90 -3.02 6.88 -8.06
C SER A 90 -2.43 8.26 -7.79
N LYS A 91 -2.46 9.17 -8.77
CA LYS A 91 -1.94 10.55 -8.57
C LYS A 91 -2.64 11.26 -7.41
N TYR A 92 -3.96 11.15 -7.33
CA TYR A 92 -4.76 11.78 -6.28
C TYR A 92 -4.51 11.10 -4.93
N ILE A 93 -4.56 9.76 -4.89
CA ILE A 93 -4.36 8.97 -3.67
C ILE A 93 -2.98 9.25 -3.06
N ILE A 94 -1.92 9.25 -3.88
CA ILE A 94 -0.58 9.54 -3.38
C ILE A 94 -0.47 10.99 -2.89
N SER A 95 -1.01 11.96 -3.62
CA SER A 95 -0.94 13.37 -3.21
C SER A 95 -1.62 13.60 -1.86
N VAL A 96 -2.83 13.07 -1.68
CA VAL A 96 -3.57 13.15 -0.42
C VAL A 96 -2.83 12.38 0.67
N GLY A 97 -2.42 11.14 0.39
CA GLY A 97 -1.74 10.28 1.34
C GLY A 97 -0.45 10.91 1.88
N VAL A 98 0.39 11.46 1.00
CA VAL A 98 1.62 12.17 1.42
C VAL A 98 1.30 13.38 2.29
N THR A 99 0.30 14.18 1.90
CA THR A 99 -0.11 15.38 2.66
C THR A 99 -0.57 15.01 4.07
N VAL A 100 -1.43 13.99 4.18
CA VAL A 100 -1.92 13.47 5.46
C VAL A 100 -0.78 12.97 6.32
N PHE A 101 0.13 12.16 5.77
CA PHE A 101 1.27 11.63 6.52
C PHE A 101 2.22 12.73 7.01
N LEU A 102 2.52 13.73 6.19
CA LEU A 102 3.35 14.86 6.58
C LEU A 102 2.69 15.70 7.66
N TYR A 103 1.38 15.91 7.57
CA TYR A 103 0.61 16.61 8.60
C TYR A 103 0.67 15.87 9.94
N ILE A 104 0.42 14.55 9.95
CA ILE A 104 0.55 13.70 11.14
C ILE A 104 1.96 13.80 11.74
N ASN A 105 2.99 13.69 10.90
CA ASN A 105 4.39 13.77 11.35
C ASN A 105 4.70 15.15 11.96
N SER A 106 4.10 16.22 11.44
CA SER A 106 4.25 17.57 12.00
C SER A 106 3.64 17.70 13.39
N ILE A 107 2.50 17.05 13.65
CA ILE A 107 1.85 17.04 14.96
C ILE A 107 2.71 16.25 15.95
N ILE A 108 3.16 15.06 15.56
CA ILE A 108 4.02 14.21 16.39
C ILE A 108 5.28 14.99 16.81
N LYS A 109 5.98 15.63 15.87
CA LYS A 109 7.18 16.43 16.18
C LYS A 109 6.90 17.57 17.15
N LYS A 110 5.76 18.27 17.03
CA LYS A 110 5.37 19.33 17.98
C LYS A 110 5.17 18.79 19.39
N ILE A 111 4.50 17.64 19.52
CA ILE A 111 4.27 16.97 20.80
C ILE A 111 5.61 16.57 21.43
N PHE A 112 6.48 15.90 20.67
CA PHE A 112 7.80 15.50 21.15
C PHE A 112 8.68 16.68 21.56
N LYS A 113 8.69 17.78 20.78
CA LYS A 113 9.44 19.00 21.15
C LYS A 113 8.90 19.65 22.43
N LYS A 114 7.57 19.68 22.61
CA LYS A 114 6.97 20.19 23.85
C LYS A 114 7.38 19.33 25.05
N PHE A 115 7.37 18.01 24.87
CA PHE A 115 7.77 17.06 25.91
C PHE A 115 9.26 17.17 26.26
N SER A 116 10.15 17.30 25.28
CA SER A 116 11.59 17.46 25.54
C SER A 116 11.89 18.75 26.31
N LEU A 117 11.21 19.86 25.99
CA LEU A 117 11.35 21.12 26.72
C LEU A 117 10.86 21.02 28.18
N LEU A 118 9.82 20.22 28.44
CA LEU A 118 9.35 19.95 29.80
C LEU A 118 10.40 19.18 30.60
N LEU A 119 11.03 18.16 30.01
CA LEU A 119 12.09 17.39 30.64
C LEU A 119 13.32 18.25 30.98
N GLU A 120 13.73 19.13 30.07
CA GLU A 120 14.84 20.06 30.32
C GLU A 120 14.53 21.02 31.48
N LYS A 121 13.31 21.57 31.54
CA LYS A 121 12.87 22.43 32.66
C LYS A 121 12.93 21.72 34.01
N ILE A 122 12.47 20.48 34.07
CA ILE A 122 12.51 19.68 35.31
C ILE A 122 13.96 19.41 35.73
N LYS A 123 14.84 19.08 34.76
CA LYS A 123 16.27 18.81 35.03
C LYS A 123 16.98 20.05 35.59
N VAL A 124 16.69 21.24 35.06
CA VAL A 124 17.25 22.52 35.58
C VAL A 124 16.75 22.83 36.99
N LEU A 125 15.47 22.57 37.29
CA LEU A 125 14.92 22.79 38.64
C LEU A 125 15.53 21.84 39.68
N TYR A 126 15.78 20.58 39.32
CA TYR A 126 16.46 19.63 40.19
C TYR A 126 17.91 20.04 40.46
N ASN A 127 18.65 20.46 39.42
CA ASN A 127 20.07 20.82 39.55
C ASN A 127 20.31 22.17 40.26
N LYS A 128 19.28 23.00 40.45
CA LYS A 128 19.33 24.24 41.24
C LYS A 128 19.03 24.02 42.74
N ARG A 129 18.58 22.83 43.13
CA ARG A 129 18.17 22.51 44.51
C ARG A 129 19.25 21.80 45.33
N ILE A 130 20.38 21.46 44.71
CA ILE A 130 21.62 20.98 45.33
C ILE A 130 22.59 22.16 45.35
#